data_AF-A0A523IUK5-F1
#
_entry.id   AF-A0A523IUK5-F1
#
_cell.length_a   1.000
_cell.length_b   1.000
_cell.length_c   1.000
_cell.angle_alpha   90.00
_cell.angle_beta   90.00
_cell.angle_gamma   90.00
#
_symmetry.space_group_name_H-M   'P 1'
#
loop_
_entity.id
_entity.type
_entity.pdbx_description
1 polymer ?
#
loop_
_entity_poly.entity_id
_entity_poly.type
_entity_poly.pdbx_seq_one_letter_code
_entity_poly.pdbx_strand_id
1 'polypeptide(L)'
;MNQKTQFEETLKAKLKEWQIQIDEIKSNAHRVPAQYQLEFERQLDLLFAKNNLAQEKLAKMQNASDLEWGDLKVRLDGIWNEIENAIDSATAKID
;
A
#
# COMPACT_ATOMS: atom_id res chain seq x y z
N MET A 1 -5.31 -24.28 5.86
CA MET A 1 -5.70 -22.93 5.39
C MET A 1 -6.46 -23.07 4.09
N ASN A 2 -7.49 -22.25 3.88
CA ASN A 2 -8.10 -22.09 2.56
C ASN A 2 -7.39 -20.95 1.79
N GLN A 3 -7.70 -20.80 0.50
CA GLN A 3 -7.06 -19.79 -0.36
C GLN A 3 -7.28 -18.36 0.15
N LYS A 4 -8.47 -18.10 0.71
CA LYS A 4 -8.83 -16.80 1.30
C LYS A 4 -7.90 -16.46 2.47
N THR A 5 -7.74 -17.36 3.45
CA THR A 5 -6.87 -17.14 4.61
C THR A 5 -5.41 -16.90 4.19
N GLN A 6 -4.90 -17.66 3.21
CA GLN A 6 -3.53 -17.48 2.72
C GLN A 6 -3.33 -16.12 2.05
N PHE A 7 -4.31 -15.68 1.27
CA PHE A 7 -4.29 -14.36 0.65
C PHE A 7 -4.35 -13.24 1.69
N GLU A 8 -5.22 -13.35 2.70
CA GLU A 8 -5.33 -12.38 3.80
C GLU A 8 -4.04 -12.25 4.62
N GLU A 9 -3.37 -13.36 4.91
CA GLU A 9 -2.09 -13.34 5.64
C GLU A 9 -0.98 -12.67 4.82
N THR A 10 -0.93 -12.98 3.52
CA THR A 10 0.01 -12.33 2.59
C THR A 10 -0.25 -10.82 2.52
N LEU A 11 -1.52 -10.43 2.44
CA LEU A 11 -1.94 -9.02 2.44
C LEU A 11 -1.56 -8.30 3.73
N LYS A 12 -1.82 -8.92 4.88
CA LYS A 12 -1.42 -8.37 6.19
C LYS A 12 0.08 -8.12 6.25
N ALA A 13 0.90 -9.06 5.77
CA ALA A 13 2.34 -8.93 5.76
C ALA A 13 2.80 -7.76 4.88
N LYS A 14 2.29 -7.67 3.64
CA LYS A 14 2.59 -6.60 2.69
C LYS A 14 2.16 -5.22 3.20
N LEU A 15 0.96 -5.08 3.75
CA LEU A 15 0.50 -3.81 4.33
C LEU A 15 1.40 -3.32 5.47
N LYS A 16 1.91 -4.25 6.29
CA LYS A 16 2.86 -3.94 7.36
C LYS A 16 4.21 -3.49 6.79
N GLU A 17 4.71 -4.20 5.78
CA GLU A 17 5.95 -3.85 5.07
C GLU A 17 5.86 -2.45 4.47
N TRP A 18 4.80 -2.17 3.72
CA TRP A 18 4.58 -0.85 3.12
C TRP A 18 4.42 0.25 4.14
N GLN A 19 3.74 0.00 5.26
CA GLN A 19 3.64 1.01 6.32
C GLN A 19 5.04 1.42 6.81
N ILE A 20 5.93 0.44 7.01
CA ILE A 20 7.32 0.71 7.41
C ILE A 20 8.06 1.50 6.34
N GLN A 21 7.94 1.10 5.06
CA GLN A 21 8.59 1.80 3.94
C GLN A 21 8.07 3.22 3.77
N ILE A 22 6.76 3.44 3.90
CA ILE A 22 6.14 4.78 3.83
C ILE A 22 6.67 5.66 4.97
N ASP A 23 6.79 5.11 6.19
CA ASP A 23 7.33 5.85 7.34
C ASP A 23 8.82 6.20 7.13
N GLU A 24 9.60 5.30 6.52
CA GLU A 24 10.99 5.56 6.12
C GLU A 24 11.09 6.65 5.04
N ILE A 25 10.24 6.57 4.00
CA ILE A 25 10.17 7.57 2.93
C ILE A 25 9.86 8.94 3.51
N LYS A 26 8.88 9.01 4.41
CA LYS A 26 8.50 10.25 5.10
C LYS A 26 9.62 10.81 5.96
N SER A 27 10.33 9.96 6.72
CA SER A 27 11.47 10.38 7.55
C SER A 27 12.61 10.98 6.70
N ASN A 28 12.82 10.43 5.52
CA ASN A 28 13.86 10.87 4.58
C ASN A 28 13.40 11.95 3.59
N ALA A 29 12.19 12.49 3.72
CA ALA A 29 11.64 13.51 2.82
C ALA A 29 12.55 14.75 2.68
N HIS A 30 13.32 15.08 3.72
CA HIS A 30 14.28 16.18 3.72
C HIS A 30 15.43 16.01 2.71
N ARG A 31 15.68 14.79 2.20
CA ARG A 31 16.69 14.51 1.17
C ARG A 31 16.24 14.91 -0.23
N VAL A 32 14.93 15.07 -0.44
CA VAL A 32 14.36 15.48 -1.73
C VAL A 32 14.69 16.96 -1.99
N PRO A 33 15.23 17.32 -3.17
CA PRO A 33 15.52 18.72 -3.51
C PRO A 33 14.28 19.63 -3.37
N ALA A 34 14.48 20.86 -2.90
CA ALA A 34 13.40 21.81 -2.61
C ALA A 34 12.43 22.02 -3.79
N GLN A 35 12.93 22.00 -5.03
CA GLN A 35 12.11 22.14 -6.24
C GLN A 35 11.13 20.98 -6.49
N TYR A 36 11.32 19.84 -5.82
CA TYR A 36 10.48 18.64 -5.93
C TYR A 36 9.68 18.33 -4.67
N GLN A 37 9.91 19.05 -3.56
CA GLN A 37 9.27 18.80 -2.26
C GLN A 37 7.73 18.74 -2.35
N LEU A 38 7.09 19.75 -2.95
CA LEU A 38 5.63 19.81 -3.05
C LEU A 38 5.03 18.62 -3.80
N GLU A 39 5.67 18.19 -4.88
CA GLU A 39 5.21 17.04 -5.66
C GLU A 39 5.44 15.73 -4.90
N PHE A 40 6.57 15.63 -4.21
CA PHE A 40 6.88 14.48 -3.37
C PHE A 40 5.90 14.34 -2.19
N GLU A 41 5.55 15.44 -1.51
CA GLU A 41 4.54 15.45 -0.45
C GLU A 41 3.18 14.94 -0.95
N ARG A 42 2.73 15.39 -2.14
CA ARG A 42 1.49 14.88 -2.75
C ARG A 42 1.54 13.39 -3.05
N GLN A 43 2.69 12.90 -3.53
CA GLN A 43 2.88 11.47 -3.80
C GLN A 43 2.87 10.64 -2.52
N LEU A 44 3.48 11.16 -1.45
CA LEU A 44 3.41 10.58 -0.11
C LEU A 44 1.98 10.52 0.43
N ASP A 45 1.22 11.61 0.32
CA ASP A 45 -0.19 11.65 0.77
C ASP A 45 -1.06 10.64 0.01
N LEU A 46 -0.87 10.55 -1.31
CA LEU A 46 -1.55 9.57 -2.15
C LEU A 46 -1.18 8.14 -1.72
N LEU A 47 0.08 7.89 -1.40
CA LEU A 47 0.57 6.59 -0.95
C LEU A 47 -0.03 6.19 0.40
N PHE A 48 -0.11 7.12 1.36
CA PHE A 48 -0.83 6.92 2.63
C PHE A 48 -2.31 6.60 2.39
N ALA A 49 -2.99 7.35 1.51
CA ALA A 49 -4.39 7.11 1.20
C ALA A 49 -4.62 5.71 0.58
N LYS A 50 -3.75 5.28 -0.33
CA LYS A 50 -3.82 3.93 -0.93
C LYS A 50 -3.56 2.83 0.09
N ASN A 51 -2.57 2.98 0.96
CA ASN A 51 -2.29 2.00 2.02
C ASN A 51 -3.49 1.85 2.98
N ASN A 52 -4.10 2.97 3.39
CA ASN A 52 -5.30 2.98 4.23
C ASN A 52 -6.50 2.30 3.53
N LEU A 53 -6.72 2.60 2.25
CA LEU A 53 -7.78 1.96 1.46
C LEU A 53 -7.56 0.44 1.35
N ALA A 54 -6.31 -0.01 1.18
CA ALA A 54 -5.97 -1.42 1.13
C ALA A 54 -6.20 -2.11 2.49
N GLN A 55 -5.89 -1.45 3.61
CA GLN A 55 -6.22 -1.94 4.96
C GLN A 55 -7.74 -2.07 5.16
N GLU A 56 -8.53 -1.08 4.73
CA GLU A 56 -10.00 -1.14 4.82
C GLU A 56 -10.56 -2.31 4.00
N LYS A 57 -10.04 -2.52 2.78
CA LYS A 57 -10.46 -3.63 1.93
C LYS A 57 -10.08 -5.00 2.52
N LEU A 58 -8.91 -5.13 3.14
CA LEU A 58 -8.54 -6.34 3.88
C LEU A 58 -9.54 -6.61 5.02
N ALA A 59 -9.92 -5.58 5.78
CA ALA A 59 -10.91 -5.73 6.85
C ALA A 59 -12.28 -6.17 6.31
N LYS A 60 -12.70 -5.66 5.14
CA LYS A 60 -13.92 -6.14 4.46
C LYS A 60 -13.80 -7.59 4.00
N MET A 61 -12.64 -7.98 3.46
CA MET A 61 -12.40 -9.35 3.00
C MET A 61 -12.48 -10.37 4.15
N GLN A 62 -11.94 -10.04 5.32
CA GLN A 62 -12.02 -10.89 6.51
C GLN A 62 -13.46 -11.26 6.88
N ASN A 63 -14.41 -10.35 6.68
CA ASN A 63 -15.82 -10.55 6.96
C ASN A 63 -16.62 -11.13 5.78
N ALA A 64 -16.04 -11.24 4.58
CA ALA A 64 -16.73 -11.71 3.39
C ALA A 64 -16.89 -13.24 3.37
N SER A 65 -17.91 -13.77 2.71
CA SER A 65 -18.03 -15.21 2.47
C SER A 65 -17.04 -15.72 1.42
N ASP A 66 -16.90 -17.05 1.31
CA ASP A 66 -16.07 -17.71 0.28
C ASP A 66 -16.53 -17.43 -1.17
N LEU A 67 -17.75 -16.96 -1.37
CA LEU A 67 -18.27 -16.54 -2.68
C LEU A 67 -17.98 -15.06 -2.99
N GLU A 68 -17.82 -14.21 -1.97
CA GLU A 68 -17.69 -12.75 -2.13
C GLU A 68 -16.22 -12.28 -2.17
N TRP A 69 -15.29 -13.03 -1.57
CA TRP A 69 -13.89 -12.61 -1.48
C TRP A 69 -13.16 -12.59 -2.83
N GLY A 70 -13.57 -13.39 -3.81
CA GLY A 70 -12.95 -13.43 -5.15
C GLY A 70 -13.02 -12.08 -5.87
N ASP A 71 -14.19 -11.46 -5.86
CA ASP A 71 -14.40 -10.11 -6.42
C ASP A 71 -13.63 -9.04 -5.65
N LEU A 72 -13.54 -9.18 -4.33
CA LEU A 72 -12.75 -8.28 -3.49
C LEU A 72 -11.25 -8.41 -3.80
N LYS A 73 -10.75 -9.62 -4.04
CA LYS A 73 -9.36 -9.89 -4.45
C LYS A 73 -9.02 -9.20 -5.76
N VAL A 74 -9.83 -9.37 -6.82
CA VAL A 74 -9.56 -8.74 -8.13
C VAL A 74 -9.49 -7.22 -8.03
N ARG A 75 -10.40 -6.60 -7.27
CA ARG A 75 -10.40 -5.14 -7.03
C ARG A 75 -9.23 -4.67 -6.16
N LEU A 76 -8.56 -5.58 -5.47
CA LEU A 76 -7.43 -5.28 -4.61
C LEU A 76 -6.10 -5.44 -5.36
N ASP A 77 -5.97 -6.45 -6.22
CA ASP A 77 -4.77 -6.73 -7.01
C ASP A 77 -4.31 -5.47 -7.80
N GLY A 78 -5.24 -4.65 -8.32
CA GLY A 78 -4.91 -3.38 -8.97
C GLY A 78 -4.34 -2.31 -8.04
N ILE A 79 -4.94 -2.12 -6.85
CA ILE A 79 -4.43 -1.17 -5.84
C ILE A 79 -3.04 -1.60 -5.37
N TRP A 80 -2.83 -2.91 -5.28
CA TRP A 80 -1.58 -3.51 -4.80
C TRP A 80 -0.40 -3.12 -5.67
N ASN A 81 -0.53 -3.31 -6.98
CA ASN A 81 0.51 -2.95 -7.95
C ASN A 81 0.78 -1.44 -7.93
N GLU A 82 -0.25 -0.61 -7.74
CA GLU A 82 -0.07 0.84 -7.65
C GLU A 82 0.69 1.26 -6.39
N ILE A 83 0.49 0.59 -5.26
CA ILE A 83 1.24 0.87 -4.02
C ILE A 83 2.71 0.46 -4.18
N GLU A 84 3.00 -0.75 -4.69
CA GLU A 84 4.39 -1.20 -4.89
C GLU A 84 5.16 -0.25 -5.82
N ASN A 85 4.58 0.07 -6.99
CA ASN A 85 5.22 0.99 -7.93
C ASN A 85 5.45 2.39 -7.32
N ALA A 86 4.53 2.87 -6.48
CA ALA A 86 4.67 4.17 -5.84
C ALA A 86 5.73 4.17 -4.73
N ILE A 87 5.87 3.07 -3.97
CA ILE A 87 6.95 2.89 -3.00
C ILE A 87 8.30 2.84 -3.70
N ASP A 88 8.44 2.04 -4.75
CA ASP A 88 9.67 1.92 -5.52
C ASP A 88 10.09 3.29 -6.08
N SER A 89 9.14 4.01 -6.67
CA SER A 89 9.40 5.35 -7.19
C SER A 89 9.73 6.37 -6.10
N ALA A 90 9.14 6.29 -4.92
CA ALA A 90 9.38 7.23 -3.83
C ALA A 90 10.72 6.94 -3.14
N THR A 91 11.09 5.67 -2.99
CA THR A 91 12.38 5.22 -2.45
C THR A 91 13.53 5.71 -3.34
N ALA A 92 13.40 5.57 -4.66
CA ALA A 92 14.40 6.07 -5.61
C ALA A 92 14.62 7.59 -5.57
N LYS A 93 13.71 8.37 -4.95
CA LYS A 93 13.83 9.83 -4.80
C LYS A 93 14.54 10.27 -3.51
N ILE A 94 14.67 9.36 -2.54
CA ILE A 94 15.26 9.63 -1.22
C ILE A 94 16.62 8.93 -1.00
N ASP A 95 17.01 8.05 -1.93
CA ASP A 95 18.37 7.51 -2.05
C ASP A 95 19.37 8.60 -2.46
#